data_AF-A0A182N4G5-F1
#
_entry.id   AF-A0A182N4G5-F1
#
_cell.length_a   1.000
_cell.length_b   1.000
_cell.length_c   1.000
_cell.angle_alpha   90.00
_cell.angle_beta   90.00
_cell.angle_gamma   90.00
#
_symmetry.space_group_name_H-M   'P 1'
#
loop_
_entity.id
_entity.type
_entity.pdbx_description
1 polymer ?
#
loop_
_entity_poly.entity_id
_entity_poly.type
_entity_poly.pdbx_seq_one_letter_code
_entity_poly.pdbx_strand_id
1 'polypeptide(L)'
;MKTDTTQWDQLEQVVKETRHFLAEYDDIVLHKELYRTLFMYHLTVLRDEVLSLLKKFTTLPKDVAEEKEIECCGVMYNDKDAFKQHYEDAHNKKVLQSASLCELKMSLAKITFFERHIKDYLLGGQESSCELLLNLRRILRRLDHTLEF
;
A
#
# COMPACT_ATOMS: atom_id res chain seq x y z
N MET A 1 -32.94 12.58 8.90
CA MET A 1 -32.22 11.29 9.00
C MET A 1 -31.90 10.79 7.59
N LYS A 2 -30.64 10.98 7.16
CA LYS A 2 -30.06 10.50 5.88
C LYS A 2 -28.56 10.18 6.03
N THR A 3 -28.08 10.11 7.27
CA THR A 3 -26.66 10.08 7.64
C THR A 3 -26.07 8.68 7.57
N ASP A 4 -26.86 7.64 7.86
CA ASP A 4 -26.31 6.29 7.99
C ASP A 4 -25.91 5.72 6.63
N THR A 5 -26.72 5.90 5.59
CA THR A 5 -26.41 5.44 4.22
C THR A 5 -25.10 6.04 3.72
N THR A 6 -24.86 7.34 3.99
CA THR A 6 -23.64 8.02 3.52
C THR A 6 -22.37 7.52 4.21
N GLN A 7 -22.46 7.07 5.46
CA GLN A 7 -21.32 6.47 6.17
C GLN A 7 -20.96 5.09 5.63
N TRP A 8 -21.98 4.26 5.35
CA TRP A 8 -21.79 2.94 4.74
C TRP A 8 -21.26 3.04 3.30
N ASP A 9 -21.76 4.00 2.51
CA ASP A 9 -21.26 4.27 1.15
C ASP A 9 -19.77 4.67 1.18
N GLN A 10 -19.37 5.53 2.13
CA GLN A 10 -17.96 5.90 2.31
C GLN A 10 -17.11 4.68 2.71
N LEU A 11 -17.61 3.82 3.62
CA LEU A 11 -16.91 2.61 4.03
C LEU A 11 -16.72 1.64 2.85
N GLU A 12 -17.78 1.39 2.08
CA GLU A 12 -17.71 0.53 0.90
C GLU A 12 -16.71 1.07 -0.12
N GLN A 13 -16.73 2.39 -0.35
CA GLN A 13 -15.81 3.05 -1.26
C GLN A 13 -14.35 2.89 -0.81
N VAL A 14 -14.01 3.18 0.45
CA VAL A 14 -12.62 3.03 0.92
C VAL A 14 -12.18 1.56 0.89
N VAL A 15 -13.06 0.61 1.23
CA VAL A 15 -12.76 -0.83 1.12
C VAL A 15 -12.46 -1.20 -0.32
N LYS A 16 -13.27 -0.75 -1.28
CA LYS A 16 -13.01 -0.96 -2.71
C LYS A 16 -11.66 -0.39 -3.15
N GLU A 17 -11.33 0.83 -2.74
CA GLU A 17 -10.05 1.44 -3.08
C GLU A 17 -8.86 0.70 -2.45
N THR A 18 -8.98 0.21 -1.20
CA THR A 18 -7.90 -0.61 -0.59
C THR A 18 -7.67 -1.93 -1.34
N ARG A 19 -8.74 -2.57 -1.85
CA ARG A 19 -8.62 -3.78 -2.67
C ARG A 19 -7.94 -3.48 -4.01
N HIS A 20 -8.35 -2.41 -4.67
CA HIS A 20 -7.78 -2.01 -5.95
C HIS A 20 -6.29 -1.68 -5.81
N PHE A 21 -5.93 -0.88 -4.80
CA PHE A 21 -4.54 -0.54 -4.53
C PHE A 21 -3.68 -1.77 -4.24
N LEU A 22 -4.18 -2.73 -3.45
CA LEU A 22 -3.47 -3.99 -3.20
C LEU A 22 -3.22 -4.80 -4.47
N ALA A 23 -4.22 -4.87 -5.37
CA ALA A 23 -4.10 -5.61 -6.61
C ALA A 23 -3.07 -5.01 -7.57
N GLU A 24 -2.90 -3.69 -7.54
CA GLU A 24 -1.96 -2.97 -8.42
C GLU A 24 -0.61 -2.65 -7.76
N TYR A 25 -0.43 -3.01 -6.48
CA TYR A 25 0.71 -2.55 -5.68
C TYR A 25 2.06 -2.91 -6.29
N ASP A 26 2.21 -4.17 -6.73
CA ASP A 26 3.48 -4.67 -7.25
C ASP A 26 3.86 -3.96 -8.55
N ASP A 27 2.88 -3.64 -9.40
CA ASP A 27 3.07 -2.85 -10.61
C ASP A 27 3.43 -1.38 -10.28
N ILE A 28 2.79 -0.80 -9.27
CA ILE A 28 3.08 0.56 -8.81
C ILE A 28 4.55 0.67 -8.37
N VAL A 29 5.01 -0.25 -7.52
CA VAL A 29 6.37 -0.17 -6.96
C VAL A 29 7.45 -0.71 -7.89
N LEU A 30 7.06 -1.34 -9.01
CA LEU A 30 7.95 -1.97 -10.00
C LEU A 30 9.09 -1.06 -10.46
N HIS A 31 8.81 0.24 -10.63
CA HIS A 31 9.74 1.22 -11.18
C HIS A 31 10.36 2.14 -10.13
N LYS A 32 10.20 1.84 -8.83
CA LYS A 32 10.57 2.76 -7.74
C LYS A 32 12.01 3.25 -7.81
N GLU A 33 12.94 2.40 -8.27
CA GLU A 33 14.38 2.72 -8.29
C GLU A 33 14.74 3.84 -9.28
N LEU A 34 13.97 4.04 -10.36
CA LEU A 34 14.25 5.11 -11.36
C LEU A 34 14.08 6.52 -10.78
N TYR A 35 13.17 6.68 -9.81
CA TYR A 35 12.89 7.93 -9.11
C TYR A 35 12.83 7.70 -7.61
N ARG A 36 13.80 6.93 -7.10
CA ARG A 36 13.80 6.40 -5.72
C ARG A 36 13.44 7.44 -4.67
N THR A 37 14.09 8.60 -4.67
CA THR A 37 13.84 9.63 -3.64
C THR A 37 12.38 10.11 -3.65
N LEU A 38 11.83 10.41 -4.82
CA LEU A 38 10.44 10.86 -4.95
C LEU A 38 9.47 9.76 -4.59
N PHE A 39 9.73 8.54 -5.06
CA PHE A 39 8.87 7.39 -4.81
C PHE A 39 8.83 7.02 -3.33
N MET A 40 9.99 6.96 -2.68
CA MET A 40 10.11 6.67 -1.25
C MET A 40 9.45 7.76 -0.40
N TYR A 41 9.53 9.04 -0.80
CA TYR A 41 8.82 10.12 -0.12
C TYR A 41 7.30 9.86 -0.13
N HIS A 42 6.70 9.62 -1.30
CA HIS A 42 5.25 9.38 -1.40
C HIS A 42 4.81 8.11 -0.68
N LEU A 43 5.58 7.03 -0.77
CA LEU A 43 5.28 5.79 -0.05
C LEU A 43 5.38 5.98 1.47
N THR A 44 6.32 6.79 1.97
CA THR A 44 6.44 7.10 3.41
C THR A 44 5.24 7.89 3.91
N VAL A 45 4.81 8.91 3.16
CA VAL A 45 3.62 9.71 3.49
C VAL A 45 2.38 8.80 3.56
N LEU A 46 2.17 7.99 2.52
CA LEU A 46 1.05 7.04 2.47
C LEU A 46 1.09 6.05 3.63
N ARG A 47 2.27 5.53 3.98
CA ARG A 47 2.46 4.60 5.10
C ARG A 47 2.00 5.20 6.41
N ASP A 48 2.41 6.44 6.70
CA ASP A 48 2.04 7.12 7.95
C ASP A 48 0.54 7.40 8.04
N GLU A 49 -0.10 7.66 6.91
CA GLU A 49 -1.56 7.85 6.82
C GLU A 49 -2.34 6.55 7.00
N VAL A 50 -1.90 5.47 6.35
CA VAL A 50 -2.47 4.13 6.56
C VAL A 50 -2.34 3.70 8.02
N LEU A 51 -1.18 3.94 8.64
CA LEU A 51 -0.95 3.68 10.05
C LEU A 51 -1.87 4.53 10.94
N SER A 52 -2.05 5.80 10.61
CA SER A 52 -2.97 6.70 11.33
C SER A 52 -4.41 6.22 11.23
N LEU A 53 -4.83 5.74 10.05
CA LEU A 53 -6.18 5.23 9.85
C LEU A 53 -6.42 3.92 10.61
N LEU A 54 -5.44 3.03 10.64
CA LEU A 54 -5.49 1.83 11.49
C LEU A 54 -5.63 2.19 12.97
N LYS A 55 -4.85 3.16 13.46
CA LYS A 55 -4.93 3.64 14.85
C LYS A 55 -6.26 4.28 15.20
N LYS A 56 -6.94 4.91 14.23
CA LYS A 56 -8.27 5.51 14.43
C LYS A 56 -9.31 4.46 14.85
N PHE A 57 -9.24 3.26 14.28
CA PHE A 57 -10.24 2.20 14.47
C PHE A 57 -9.77 1.04 15.34
N THR A 58 -8.48 1.02 15.72
CA THR A 58 -7.92 -0.04 16.55
C THR A 58 -7.01 0.54 17.61
N THR A 59 -7.09 0.00 18.82
CA THR A 59 -5.98 0.07 19.78
C THR A 59 -4.92 -0.91 19.30
N LEU A 60 -4.05 -0.47 18.38
CA LEU A 60 -2.93 -1.30 17.94
C LEU A 60 -2.11 -1.69 19.17
N PRO A 61 -1.97 -2.99 19.51
CA PRO A 61 -0.92 -3.39 20.43
C PRO A 61 0.40 -2.89 19.85
N LYS A 62 1.22 -2.24 20.68
CA LYS A 62 2.66 -2.22 20.40
C LYS A 62 3.08 -3.69 20.43
N ASP A 63 3.72 -4.14 19.37
CA ASP A 63 4.22 -5.50 19.17
C ASP A 63 3.18 -6.53 18.76
N VAL A 64 3.08 -6.72 17.44
CA VAL A 64 3.07 -8.09 16.89
C VAL A 64 4.21 -8.15 15.89
N ALA A 65 5.37 -8.55 16.38
CA ALA A 65 6.42 -9.10 15.53
C ALA A 65 5.88 -10.42 14.96
N GLU A 66 5.21 -10.34 13.82
CA GLU A 66 4.98 -11.50 12.96
C GLU A 66 5.94 -11.37 11.80
N GLU A 67 6.99 -12.17 11.86
CA GLU A 67 8.02 -12.24 10.84
C GLU A 67 7.51 -12.91 9.55
N LYS A 68 7.86 -12.23 8.44
CA LYS A 68 8.52 -12.82 7.26
C LYS A 68 7.71 -13.82 6.44
N GLU A 69 6.58 -13.40 5.91
CA GLU A 69 6.06 -14.03 4.70
C GLU A 69 5.67 -12.94 3.69
N ILE A 70 6.50 -12.80 2.65
CA ILE A 70 6.26 -11.87 1.54
C ILE A 70 5.89 -12.72 0.33
N GLU A 71 4.70 -12.51 -0.23
CA GLU A 71 4.30 -13.15 -1.48
C GLU A 71 4.70 -12.27 -2.67
N CYS A 72 5.36 -12.85 -3.68
CA CYS A 72 5.61 -12.23 -4.97
C CYS A 72 5.55 -13.27 -6.08
N CYS A 73 4.82 -12.99 -7.17
CA CYS A 73 4.59 -13.93 -8.28
C CYS A 73 4.04 -15.31 -7.85
N GLY A 74 3.24 -15.38 -6.79
CA GLY A 74 2.71 -16.63 -6.23
C GLY A 74 3.73 -17.45 -5.44
N VAL A 75 4.90 -16.88 -5.13
CA VAL A 75 5.95 -17.50 -4.30
C VAL A 75 6.03 -16.78 -2.97
N MET A 76 6.06 -17.55 -1.88
CA MET A 76 6.22 -17.05 -0.52
C MET A 76 7.71 -16.98 -0.15
N TYR A 77 8.14 -15.85 0.37
CA TYR A 77 9.51 -15.60 0.81
C TYR A 77 9.55 -15.32 2.30
N ASN A 78 10.37 -16.11 3.00
CA ASN A 78 10.59 -15.97 4.44
C ASN A 78 11.99 -15.42 4.76
N ASP A 79 12.81 -15.22 3.71
CA ASP A 79 14.14 -14.65 3.77
C ASP A 79 14.18 -13.34 2.95
N LYS A 80 14.72 -12.28 3.55
CA LYS A 80 14.75 -10.94 2.94
C LYS A 80 15.71 -10.90 1.74
N ASP A 81 16.83 -11.60 1.81
CA ASP A 81 17.83 -11.62 0.74
C ASP A 81 17.32 -12.42 -0.47
N ALA A 82 16.66 -13.55 -0.25
CA ALA A 82 15.98 -14.32 -1.30
C ALA A 82 14.87 -13.52 -1.98
N PHE A 83 14.04 -12.81 -1.21
CA PHE A 83 13.04 -11.90 -1.77
C PHE A 83 13.70 -10.79 -2.60
N LYS A 84 14.75 -10.16 -2.06
CA LYS A 84 15.48 -9.08 -2.74
C LYS A 84 16.09 -9.56 -4.06
N GLN A 85 16.75 -10.71 -4.06
CA GLN A 85 17.35 -11.29 -5.26
C GLN A 85 16.28 -11.62 -6.32
N HIS A 86 15.17 -12.24 -5.90
CA HIS A 86 14.03 -12.47 -6.80
C HIS A 86 13.50 -11.16 -7.38
N TYR A 87 13.29 -10.16 -6.54
CA TYR A 87 12.78 -8.86 -6.98
C TYR A 87 13.72 -8.19 -7.97
N GLU A 88 15.03 -8.20 -7.70
CA GLU A 88 16.01 -7.63 -8.61
C GLU A 88 16.07 -8.35 -9.97
N ASP A 89 15.99 -9.68 -9.98
CA ASP A 89 16.11 -10.48 -11.20
C ASP A 89 14.81 -10.54 -12.02
N ALA A 90 13.66 -10.68 -11.35
CA ALA A 90 12.35 -10.81 -11.99
C ALA A 90 11.76 -9.45 -12.36
N HIS A 91 11.97 -8.44 -11.50
CA HIS A 91 11.31 -7.14 -11.62
C HIS A 91 12.27 -6.03 -12.03
N ASN A 92 13.44 -5.83 -11.39
CA ASN A 92 14.27 -4.64 -11.70
C ASN A 92 15.09 -4.76 -13.01
N LYS A 93 15.74 -5.90 -13.28
CA LYS A 93 16.72 -6.01 -14.39
C LYS A 93 16.13 -5.77 -15.79
N LYS A 94 14.90 -6.24 -16.05
CA LYS A 94 14.23 -6.04 -17.34
C LYS A 94 13.54 -4.67 -17.45
N VAL A 95 13.14 -4.11 -16.31
CA VAL A 95 12.27 -2.94 -16.24
C VAL A 95 13.03 -1.62 -16.28
N LEU A 96 14.23 -1.56 -15.68
CA LEU A 96 15.12 -0.39 -15.81
C LEU A 96 15.48 -0.10 -17.27
N GLN A 97 15.39 -1.10 -18.16
CA GLN A 97 15.67 -0.96 -19.58
C GLN A 97 14.49 -0.45 -20.41
N SER A 98 13.26 -0.47 -19.90
CA SER A 98 12.06 -0.19 -20.72
C SER A 98 10.94 0.62 -20.05
N ALA A 99 11.10 1.10 -18.82
CA ALA A 99 10.08 1.92 -18.18
C ALA A 99 9.91 3.28 -18.89
N SER A 100 8.73 3.54 -19.41
CA SER A 100 8.36 4.83 -19.95
C SER A 100 8.14 5.85 -18.82
N LEU A 101 8.40 7.13 -19.12
CA LEU A 101 7.99 8.23 -18.23
C LEU A 101 6.48 8.19 -17.92
N CYS A 102 5.67 7.60 -18.80
CA CYS A 102 4.24 7.41 -18.60
C CYS A 102 3.95 6.45 -17.43
N GLU A 103 4.57 5.26 -17.42
CA GLU A 103 4.38 4.26 -16.34
C GLU A 103 4.78 4.80 -14.98
N LEU A 104 5.87 5.57 -14.92
CA LEU A 104 6.30 6.26 -13.70
C LEU A 104 5.27 7.29 -13.21
N LYS A 105 4.77 8.14 -14.11
CA LYS A 105 3.74 9.13 -13.78
C LYS A 105 2.43 8.46 -13.35
N MET A 106 2.05 7.37 -14.00
CA MET A 106 0.87 6.59 -13.63
C MET A 106 1.02 6.00 -12.22
N SER A 107 2.18 5.42 -11.90
CA SER A 107 2.44 4.86 -10.57
C SER A 107 2.35 5.91 -9.46
N LEU A 108 2.96 7.08 -9.67
CA LEU A 108 2.84 8.22 -8.75
C LEU A 108 1.40 8.73 -8.62
N ALA A 109 0.66 8.78 -9.73
CA ALA A 109 -0.74 9.18 -9.72
C ALA A 109 -1.60 8.20 -8.92
N LYS A 110 -1.38 6.89 -9.07
CA LYS A 110 -2.07 5.84 -8.30
C LYS A 110 -1.80 5.96 -6.80
N ILE A 111 -0.55 6.20 -6.40
CA ILE A 111 -0.19 6.45 -5.00
C ILE A 111 -0.94 7.68 -4.47
N THR A 112 -0.84 8.81 -5.20
CA THR A 112 -1.46 10.08 -4.78
C THR A 112 -2.98 9.99 -4.70
N PHE A 113 -3.60 9.24 -5.62
CA PHE A 113 -5.04 9.02 -5.62
C PHE A 113 -5.48 8.20 -4.41
N PHE A 114 -4.76 7.12 -4.10
CA PHE A 114 -5.05 6.31 -2.92
C PHE A 114 -4.78 7.05 -1.61
N GLU A 115 -3.67 7.80 -1.52
CA GLU A 115 -3.36 8.72 -0.41
C GLU A 115 -4.52 9.66 -0.12
N ARG A 116 -5.10 10.27 -1.17
CA ARG A 116 -6.28 11.13 -1.03
C ARG A 116 -7.48 10.39 -0.44
N HIS A 117 -7.76 9.17 -0.89
CA HIS A 117 -8.85 8.37 -0.31
C HIS A 117 -8.63 8.06 1.17
N ILE A 118 -7.40 7.76 1.58
CA ILE A 118 -7.06 7.55 2.98
C ILE A 118 -7.23 8.84 3.79
N LYS A 119 -6.80 9.99 3.29
CA LYS A 119 -7.00 11.30 3.93
C LYS A 119 -8.48 11.66 4.09
N ASP A 120 -9.25 11.52 3.02
CA ASP A 120 -10.66 11.83 3.03
C ASP A 120 -11.40 10.95 4.06
N TYR A 121 -11.03 9.66 4.16
CA TYR A 121 -11.59 8.75 5.15
C TYR A 121 -11.08 8.99 6.58
N LEU A 122 -9.83 9.43 6.75
CA LEU A 122 -9.31 9.89 8.03
C LEU A 122 -10.11 11.07 8.58
N LEU A 123 -10.50 12.01 7.72
CA LEU A 123 -11.27 13.19 8.10
C LEU A 123 -12.75 12.88 8.37
N GLY A 124 -13.40 12.10 7.48
CA GLY A 124 -14.85 11.91 7.50
C GLY A 124 -15.35 10.57 8.01
N GLY A 125 -14.59 9.49 7.78
CA GLY A 125 -15.04 8.11 8.03
C GLY A 125 -15.29 7.85 9.51
N GLN A 126 -16.43 7.26 9.85
CA GLN A 126 -16.80 6.97 11.24
C GLN A 126 -16.77 5.47 11.56
N GLU A 127 -16.87 4.63 10.52
CA GLU A 127 -17.03 3.19 10.66
C GLU A 127 -15.81 2.44 10.15
N SER A 128 -15.66 1.19 10.59
CA SER A 128 -14.68 0.27 10.03
C SER A 128 -15.28 -1.13 9.87
N SER A 129 -14.73 -1.88 8.92
CA SER A 129 -15.04 -3.30 8.75
C SER A 129 -13.79 -4.15 8.97
N CYS A 130 -13.97 -5.43 9.29
CA CYS A 130 -12.85 -6.38 9.36
C CYS A 130 -12.06 -6.40 8.05
N GLU A 131 -12.73 -6.30 6.90
CA GLU A 131 -12.09 -6.26 5.60
C GLU A 131 -11.21 -5.02 5.42
N LEU A 132 -11.72 -3.83 5.79
CA LEU A 132 -10.93 -2.60 5.74
C LEU A 132 -9.65 -2.74 6.58
N LEU A 133 -9.79 -3.22 7.82
CA LEU A 133 -8.66 -3.38 8.73
C LEU A 133 -7.63 -4.39 8.22
N LEU A 134 -8.07 -5.52 7.65
CA LEU A 134 -7.18 -6.51 7.05
C LEU A 134 -6.44 -5.94 5.83
N ASN A 135 -7.14 -5.23 4.95
CA ASN A 135 -6.53 -4.61 3.77
C ASN A 135 -5.51 -3.55 4.18
N LEU A 136 -5.85 -2.65 5.10
CA LEU A 136 -4.92 -1.63 5.61
C LEU A 136 -3.67 -2.26 6.24
N ARG A 137 -3.80 -3.36 7.01
CA ARG A 137 -2.64 -4.09 7.55
C ARG A 137 -1.76 -4.68 6.45
N ARG A 138 -2.35 -5.26 5.40
CA ARG A 138 -1.61 -5.79 4.24
C ARG A 138 -0.87 -4.68 3.50
N ILE A 139 -1.53 -3.55 3.27
CA ILE A 139 -0.93 -2.37 2.64
C ILE A 139 0.23 -1.85 3.48
N LEU A 140 0.03 -1.68 4.80
CA LEU A 140 1.08 -1.22 5.71
C LEU A 140 2.31 -2.15 5.66
N ARG A 141 2.10 -3.47 5.71
CA ARG A 141 3.19 -4.46 5.58
C ARG A 141 3.95 -4.33 4.25
N ARG A 142 3.23 -4.19 3.12
CA ARG A 142 3.87 -4.01 1.81
C ARG A 142 4.66 -2.69 1.73
N LEU A 143 4.13 -1.61 2.31
CA LEU A 143 4.81 -0.30 2.40
C LEU A 143 6.06 -0.38 3.27
N ASP A 144 5.96 -0.97 4.47
CA ASP A 144 7.10 -1.19 5.38
C ASP A 144 8.23 -1.94 4.66
N HIS A 145 7.91 -3.06 4.02
CA HIS A 145 8.90 -3.80 3.24
C HIS A 145 9.49 -2.94 2.12
N THR A 146 8.65 -2.28 1.31
CA THR A 146 9.13 -1.50 0.16
C THR A 146 10.06 -0.36 0.57
N LEU A 147 9.84 0.25 1.75
CA LEU A 147 10.60 1.36 2.30
C LEU A 147 11.88 0.93 3.05
N GLU A 148 11.94 -0.30 3.55
CA GLU A 148 13.16 -0.87 4.13
C GLU A 148 14.22 -1.19 3.05
N PHE A 149 13.81 -1.34 1.79
CA PHE A 149 14.65 -1.65 0.63
C PHE A 149 15.03 -0.41 -0.18
#